data_AF-A0A2N7LAC2-F1
#
_entry.id   AF-A0A2N7LAC2-F1
#
_cell.length_a   1.000
_cell.length_b   1.000
_cell.length_c   1.000
_cell.angle_alpha   90.00
_cell.angle_beta   90.00
_cell.angle_gamma   90.00
#
_symmetry.space_group_name_H-M   'P 1'
#
loop_
_entity.id
_entity.type
_entity.pdbx_description
1 polymer ?
#
loop_
_entity_poly.entity_id
_entity_poly.type
_entity_poly.pdbx_seq_one_letter_code
_entity_poly.pdbx_strand_id
1 'polypeptide(L)'
;MYDVISTVVMAGLLGAQLVLTLVLLKGDICPGQRGRLHKAFWFLVAGWAIVTPFSSFSALPFIALGIFSLRSKSGKTRQSGPIPVLHLANGFAVLAVLMAAVEQGLTTGLLMLSQVLLVGAVTAHYLLVKARSRLQAFHRILPVVGIFAAMMMALMLAVSSAMLPDQESAALVSTILTSLGLVLLGVCIWAMHLMRQTPPHVAQLGVAFCVLLSASTIAIAPFM
;
A
#
# COMPACT_ATOMS: atom_id res chain seq x y z
N MET A 1 6.34 -9.08 -16.28
CA MET A 1 5.36 -7.96 -16.15
C MET A 1 4.34 -8.22 -15.06
N TYR A 2 3.60 -9.34 -15.11
CA TYR A 2 2.60 -9.66 -14.09
C TYR A 2 3.20 -9.87 -12.68
N ASP A 3 4.38 -10.47 -12.58
CA ASP A 3 5.06 -10.70 -11.29
C ASP A 3 5.52 -9.40 -10.63
N VAL A 4 5.93 -8.41 -11.42
CA VAL A 4 6.32 -7.09 -10.90
C VAL A 4 5.09 -6.37 -10.33
N ILE A 5 3.99 -6.38 -11.07
CA ILE A 5 2.74 -5.75 -10.63
C ILE A 5 2.20 -6.45 -9.39
N SER A 6 2.19 -7.79 -9.36
CA SER A 6 1.71 -8.56 -8.19
C SER A 6 2.54 -8.25 -6.95
N THR A 7 3.87 -8.15 -7.08
CA THR A 7 4.80 -7.79 -6.01
C THR A 7 4.51 -6.42 -5.41
N VAL A 8 4.35 -5.40 -6.26
CA VAL A 8 4.01 -4.03 -5.81
C VAL A 8 2.62 -3.99 -5.17
N VAL A 9 1.64 -4.69 -5.76
CA VAL A 9 0.27 -4.73 -5.24
C VAL A 9 0.22 -5.44 -3.88
N MET A 10 0.94 -6.55 -3.68
CA MET A 10 1.03 -7.23 -2.39
C MET A 10 1.59 -6.31 -1.30
N ALA A 11 2.69 -5.62 -1.60
CA ALA A 11 3.29 -4.67 -0.67
C ALA A 11 2.29 -3.54 -0.32
N GLY A 12 1.63 -2.96 -1.32
CA GLY A 12 0.60 -1.95 -1.14
C GLY A 12 -0.60 -2.44 -0.32
N LEU A 13 -1.08 -3.67 -0.56
CA LEU A 13 -2.17 -4.27 0.19
C LEU A 13 -1.80 -4.47 1.65
N LEU A 14 -0.60 -4.99 1.94
CA LEU A 14 -0.10 -5.12 3.31
C LEU A 14 -0.08 -3.78 4.02
N GLY A 15 0.55 -2.75 3.43
CA GLY A 15 0.65 -1.44 4.05
C GLY A 15 -0.73 -0.82 4.30
N ALA A 16 -1.64 -0.92 3.33
CA ALA A 16 -3.00 -0.43 3.49
C ALA A 16 -3.77 -1.19 4.58
N GLN A 17 -3.61 -2.51 4.64
CA GLN A 17 -4.25 -3.36 5.65
C GLN A 17 -3.78 -3.05 7.07
N LEU A 18 -2.48 -2.80 7.26
CA LEU A 18 -1.92 -2.40 8.55
C LEU A 18 -2.47 -1.04 9.00
N VAL A 19 -2.48 -0.04 8.11
CA VAL A 19 -3.00 1.30 8.42
C VAL A 19 -4.49 1.24 8.75
N LEU A 20 -5.31 0.56 7.93
CA LEU A 20 -6.74 0.44 8.17
C LEU A 20 -7.05 -0.36 9.45
N THR A 21 -6.23 -1.37 9.78
CA THR A 21 -6.34 -2.07 11.07
C THR A 21 -6.05 -1.11 12.23
N LEU A 22 -4.98 -0.32 12.15
CA LEU A 22 -4.64 0.67 13.16
C LEU A 22 -5.79 1.66 13.38
N VAL A 23 -6.35 2.18 12.29
CA VAL A 23 -7.51 3.09 12.34
C VAL A 23 -8.74 2.43 12.95
N LEU A 24 -9.02 1.17 12.63
CA LEU A 24 -10.18 0.46 13.18
C LEU A 24 -10.06 0.17 14.68
N LEU A 25 -8.85 -0.16 15.14
CA LEU A 25 -8.60 -0.57 16.53
C LEU A 25 -8.33 0.62 17.46
N LYS A 26 -7.64 1.66 16.97
CA LYS A 26 -7.15 2.78 17.78
C LYS A 26 -7.71 4.14 17.36
N GLY A 27 -8.37 4.24 16.21
CA GLY A 27 -8.96 5.49 15.76
C GLY A 27 -10.27 5.81 16.49
N ASP A 28 -10.41 7.07 16.91
CA ASP A 28 -11.65 7.64 17.42
C ASP A 28 -12.65 7.85 16.27
N ILE A 29 -13.28 6.77 15.84
CA ILE A 29 -14.24 6.74 14.73
C ILE A 29 -15.66 6.56 15.24
N CYS A 30 -16.58 7.37 14.75
CA CYS A 30 -17.99 7.22 15.11
C CYS A 30 -18.58 5.91 14.54
N PRO A 31 -19.65 5.34 15.12
CA PRO A 31 -20.23 4.07 14.66
C PRO A 31 -20.58 4.05 13.16
N GLY A 32 -21.07 5.17 12.64
CA GLY A 32 -21.37 5.32 11.21
C GLY A 32 -20.12 5.32 10.31
N GLN A 33 -18.98 5.84 10.78
CA GLN A 33 -17.70 5.76 10.08
C GLN A 33 -17.10 4.36 10.14
N ARG A 34 -17.15 3.73 11.31
CA ARG A 34 -16.68 2.36 11.51
C ARG A 34 -17.37 1.37 10.57
N GLY A 35 -18.68 1.49 10.37
CA GLY A 35 -19.40 0.67 9.39
C GLY A 35 -18.94 0.88 7.94
N ARG A 36 -18.62 2.12 7.54
CA ARG A 36 -18.06 2.41 6.21
C ARG A 36 -16.61 1.91 6.07
N LEU A 37 -15.84 1.96 7.14
CA LEU A 37 -14.48 1.42 7.19
C LEU A 37 -14.48 -0.11 7.05
N HIS A 38 -15.41 -0.82 7.70
CA HIS A 38 -15.59 -2.26 7.48
C HIS A 38 -15.89 -2.60 6.01
N LYS A 39 -16.71 -1.78 5.33
CA LYS A 39 -16.92 -1.93 3.88
C LYS A 39 -15.65 -1.66 3.06
N ALA A 40 -14.73 -0.82 3.55
CA ALA A 40 -13.48 -0.54 2.84
C ALA A 40 -12.54 -1.77 2.82
N PHE A 41 -12.60 -2.65 3.83
CA PHE A 41 -11.82 -3.90 3.84
C PHE A 41 -12.16 -4.83 2.67
N TRP A 42 -13.36 -4.76 2.10
CA TRP A 42 -13.68 -5.53 0.88
C TRP A 42 -12.81 -5.15 -0.32
N PHE A 43 -12.31 -3.92 -0.41
CA PHE A 43 -11.35 -3.55 -1.45
C PHE A 43 -10.01 -4.26 -1.26
N LEU A 44 -9.59 -4.46 0.00
CA LEU A 44 -8.39 -5.24 0.30
C LEU A 44 -8.60 -6.72 0.04
N VAL A 45 -9.77 -7.28 0.38
CA VAL A 45 -10.13 -8.67 0.03
C VAL A 45 -10.08 -8.88 -1.47
N ALA A 46 -10.66 -7.96 -2.26
CA ALA A 46 -10.60 -8.02 -3.72
C ALA A 46 -9.16 -7.91 -4.24
N GLY A 47 -8.34 -7.04 -3.67
CA GLY A 47 -6.92 -6.92 -4.01
C GLY A 47 -6.16 -8.22 -3.77
N TRP A 48 -6.32 -8.83 -2.59
CA TRP A 48 -5.69 -10.13 -2.30
C TRP A 48 -6.21 -11.26 -3.19
N ALA A 49 -7.50 -11.24 -3.54
CA ALA A 49 -8.08 -12.19 -4.49
C ALA A 49 -7.42 -12.10 -5.88
N ILE A 50 -7.15 -10.88 -6.35
CA ILE A 50 -6.48 -10.64 -7.65
C ILE A 50 -5.05 -11.19 -7.65
N VAL A 51 -4.34 -11.15 -6.52
CA VAL A 51 -2.96 -11.63 -6.44
C VAL A 51 -2.84 -13.13 -6.15
N THR A 52 -3.90 -13.75 -5.63
CA THR A 52 -3.96 -15.19 -5.31
C THR A 52 -3.43 -16.12 -6.42
N PRO A 53 -3.76 -15.93 -7.70
CA PRO A 53 -3.25 -16.79 -8.78
C PRO A 53 -1.74 -16.71 -8.99
N PHE A 54 -1.10 -15.63 -8.56
CA PHE A 54 0.33 -15.35 -8.80
C PHE A 54 1.21 -15.61 -7.58
N SER A 55 0.63 -15.71 -6.39
CA SER A 55 1.38 -16.03 -5.15
C SER A 55 0.51 -16.88 -4.24
N SER A 56 0.90 -18.14 -4.03
CA SER A 56 0.11 -19.09 -3.22
C SER A 56 -0.07 -18.61 -1.78
N PHE A 57 0.92 -17.94 -1.20
CA PHE A 57 0.81 -17.39 0.16
C PHE A 57 -0.22 -16.26 0.28
N SER A 58 -0.53 -15.56 -0.81
CA SER A 58 -1.52 -14.48 -0.81
C SER A 58 -2.97 -14.99 -0.66
N ALA A 59 -3.21 -16.29 -0.82
CA ALA A 59 -4.48 -16.93 -0.47
C ALA A 59 -4.80 -16.84 1.03
N LEU A 60 -3.78 -16.87 1.91
CA LEU A 60 -3.95 -16.81 3.36
C LEU A 60 -4.55 -15.47 3.83
N PRO A 61 -3.97 -14.29 3.52
CA PRO A 61 -4.60 -13.02 3.86
C PRO A 61 -5.93 -12.83 3.13
N PHE A 62 -6.09 -13.31 1.89
CA PHE A 62 -7.38 -13.28 1.18
C PHE A 62 -8.48 -13.97 2.00
N ILE A 63 -8.27 -15.22 2.41
CA ILE A 63 -9.26 -16.02 3.15
C ILE A 63 -9.51 -15.40 4.53
N ALA A 64 -8.46 -15.09 5.29
CA ALA A 64 -8.60 -14.56 6.64
C ALA A 64 -9.31 -13.20 6.65
N LEU A 65 -8.94 -12.29 5.75
CA LEU A 65 -9.58 -10.99 5.64
C LEU A 65 -11.00 -11.09 5.09
N GLY A 66 -11.26 -12.07 4.21
CA GLY A 66 -12.60 -12.42 3.73
C GLY A 66 -13.50 -12.88 4.88
N ILE A 67 -13.02 -13.78 5.74
CA ILE A 67 -13.75 -14.23 6.95
C ILE A 67 -14.03 -13.05 7.88
N PHE A 68 -13.04 -12.20 8.13
CA PHE A 68 -13.23 -10.98 8.91
C PHE A 68 -14.32 -10.08 8.31
N SER A 69 -14.27 -9.84 7.00
CA SER A 69 -15.21 -8.96 6.29
C SER A 69 -16.63 -9.52 6.28
N LEU A 70 -16.80 -10.82 6.08
CA LEU A 70 -18.09 -11.52 6.11
C LEU A 70 -18.71 -11.54 7.52
N ARG A 71 -17.90 -11.76 8.56
CA ARG A 71 -18.37 -11.82 9.96
C ARG A 71 -18.52 -10.44 10.58
N SER A 72 -17.98 -9.39 9.96
CA SER A 72 -18.13 -8.03 10.46
C SER A 72 -19.59 -7.56 10.33
N LYS A 73 -20.24 -7.31 11.47
CA LYS A 73 -21.58 -6.73 11.47
C LYS A 73 -21.47 -5.22 11.45
N SER A 74 -21.93 -4.59 10.36
CA SER A 74 -21.96 -3.14 10.21
C SER A 74 -23.39 -2.61 10.40
N GLY A 75 -23.82 -2.39 11.65
CA GLY A 75 -25.11 -1.79 11.98
C GLY A 75 -25.00 -0.55 12.88
N LYS A 76 -26.07 0.25 13.02
CA LYS A 76 -26.06 1.48 13.85
C LYS A 76 -25.75 1.24 15.34
N THR A 77 -25.98 0.04 15.85
CA THR A 77 -25.83 -0.32 17.28
C THR A 77 -24.94 -1.54 17.56
N ARG A 78 -24.47 -2.24 16.53
CA ARG A 78 -23.60 -3.43 16.67
C ARG A 78 -22.43 -3.28 15.70
N GLN A 79 -21.27 -2.95 16.26
CA GLN A 79 -20.02 -2.70 15.54
C GLN A 79 -18.96 -3.66 16.10
N SER A 80 -19.05 -4.92 15.72
CA SER A 80 -18.06 -5.92 16.11
C SER A 80 -17.65 -6.74 14.88
N GLY A 81 -16.36 -6.75 14.62
CA GLY A 81 -15.69 -7.73 13.77
C GLY A 81 -14.87 -8.68 14.65
N PRO A 82 -14.54 -9.88 14.17
CA PRO A 82 -13.67 -10.81 14.89
C PRO A 82 -12.22 -10.29 14.87
N ILE A 83 -11.86 -9.48 15.88
CA ILE A 83 -10.53 -8.83 15.99
C ILE A 83 -9.35 -9.83 15.91
N PRO A 84 -9.41 -11.02 16.53
CA PRO A 84 -8.34 -12.01 16.38
C PRO A 84 -8.10 -12.43 14.92
N VAL A 85 -9.16 -12.55 14.12
CA VAL A 85 -9.07 -12.90 12.69
C VAL A 85 -8.44 -11.75 11.90
N LEU A 86 -8.67 -10.49 12.28
CA LEU A 86 -8.02 -9.35 11.65
C LEU A 86 -6.51 -9.33 11.93
N HIS A 87 -6.08 -9.61 13.15
CA HIS A 87 -4.65 -9.74 13.47
C HIS A 87 -4.00 -10.91 12.72
N LEU A 88 -4.71 -12.04 12.62
CA LEU A 88 -4.26 -13.20 11.86
C LEU A 88 -4.16 -12.88 10.35
N ALA A 89 -5.11 -12.13 9.78
CA ALA A 89 -5.04 -11.64 8.41
C ALA A 89 -3.81 -10.71 8.20
N ASN A 90 -3.46 -9.88 9.18
CA ASN A 90 -2.24 -9.06 9.13
C ASN A 90 -0.98 -9.93 9.18
N GLY A 91 -0.94 -10.91 10.08
CA GLY A 91 0.18 -11.85 10.16
C GLY A 91 0.39 -12.61 8.84
N PHE A 92 -0.70 -13.07 8.21
CA PHE A 92 -0.63 -13.72 6.91
C PHE A 92 -0.26 -12.78 5.76
N ALA A 93 -0.69 -11.52 5.80
CA ALA A 93 -0.26 -10.52 4.83
C ALA A 93 1.26 -10.24 4.94
N VAL A 94 1.77 -10.14 6.17
CA VAL A 94 3.22 -10.00 6.43
C VAL A 94 3.96 -11.23 5.91
N LEU A 95 3.49 -12.43 6.24
CA LEU A 95 4.08 -13.67 5.76
C LEU A 95 4.11 -13.74 4.23
N ALA A 96 3.01 -13.40 3.55
CA ALA A 96 2.94 -13.43 2.09
C ALA A 96 3.95 -12.47 1.43
N VAL A 97 4.10 -11.25 1.95
CA VAL A 97 5.09 -10.29 1.46
C VAL A 97 6.52 -10.72 1.80
N LEU A 98 6.76 -11.30 2.98
CA LEU A 98 8.09 -11.81 3.35
C LEU A 98 8.51 -12.99 2.48
N MET A 99 7.61 -13.95 2.20
CA MET A 99 7.92 -15.07 1.32
C MET A 99 8.22 -14.57 -0.10
N ALA A 100 7.42 -13.64 -0.62
CA ALA A 100 7.71 -13.02 -1.91
C ALA A 100 9.06 -12.29 -1.93
N ALA A 101 9.39 -11.55 -0.86
CA ALA A 101 10.68 -10.87 -0.74
C ALA A 101 11.87 -11.85 -0.70
N VAL A 102 11.71 -13.01 -0.04
CA VAL A 102 12.74 -14.06 0.00
C VAL A 102 12.90 -14.71 -1.37
N GLU A 103 11.80 -15.01 -2.06
CA GLU A 103 11.80 -15.60 -3.40
C GLU A 103 12.46 -14.70 -4.44
N GLN A 104 12.25 -13.38 -4.36
CA GLN A 104 12.78 -12.39 -5.31
C GLN A 104 14.18 -11.88 -4.96
N GLY A 105 14.75 -12.32 -3.83
CA GLY A 105 16.07 -11.92 -3.37
C GLY A 105 16.11 -10.56 -2.64
N LEU A 106 17.26 -10.29 -2.03
CA LEU A 106 17.45 -9.19 -1.07
C LEU A 106 17.12 -7.81 -1.68
N THR A 107 17.60 -7.53 -2.88
CA THR A 107 17.44 -6.24 -3.57
C THR A 107 15.97 -5.90 -3.78
N THR A 108 15.21 -6.82 -4.38
CA THR A 108 13.77 -6.66 -4.60
C THR A 108 13.02 -6.64 -3.28
N GLY A 109 13.39 -7.48 -2.31
CA GLY A 109 12.80 -7.47 -0.97
C GLY A 109 12.92 -6.12 -0.24
N LEU A 110 14.08 -5.45 -0.34
CA LEU A 110 14.28 -4.10 0.22
C LEU A 110 13.43 -3.06 -0.50
N LEU A 111 13.30 -3.13 -1.82
CA LEU A 111 12.41 -2.26 -2.58
C LEU A 111 10.94 -2.50 -2.20
N MET A 112 10.51 -3.75 -2.04
CA MET A 112 9.16 -4.11 -1.58
C MET A 112 8.82 -3.45 -0.24
N LEU A 113 9.77 -3.41 0.70
CA LEU A 113 9.58 -2.74 1.99
C LEU A 113 9.24 -1.24 1.81
N SER A 114 9.88 -0.57 0.86
CA SER A 114 9.52 0.82 0.52
C SER A 114 8.13 0.94 -0.09
N GLN A 115 7.68 -0.05 -0.85
CA GLN A 115 6.34 -0.07 -1.43
C GLN A 115 5.24 -0.36 -0.40
N VAL A 116 5.54 -1.12 0.65
CA VAL A 116 4.64 -1.28 1.80
C VAL A 116 4.29 0.09 2.39
N LEU A 117 5.28 0.98 2.51
CA LEU A 117 5.04 2.33 3.00
C LEU A 117 4.43 3.23 1.92
N LEU A 118 5.00 3.30 0.73
CA LEU A 118 4.60 4.26 -0.30
C LEU A 118 3.22 3.94 -0.89
N VAL A 119 3.09 2.81 -1.56
CA VAL A 119 1.85 2.36 -2.20
C VAL A 119 0.80 2.06 -1.12
N GLY A 120 1.21 1.43 -0.02
CA GLY A 120 0.29 1.12 1.07
C GLY A 120 -0.31 2.34 1.74
N ALA A 121 0.47 3.40 1.98
CA ALA A 121 -0.06 4.63 2.58
C ALA A 121 -0.99 5.40 1.62
N VAL A 122 -0.70 5.47 0.31
CA VAL A 122 -1.62 6.13 -0.63
C VAL A 122 -2.91 5.31 -0.81
N THR A 123 -2.83 3.98 -0.86
CA THR A 123 -4.01 3.12 -0.91
C THR A 123 -4.84 3.24 0.37
N ALA A 124 -4.22 3.26 1.55
CA ALA A 124 -4.91 3.51 2.81
C ALA A 124 -5.61 4.88 2.79
N HIS A 125 -4.91 5.92 2.35
CA HIS A 125 -5.45 7.28 2.30
C HIS A 125 -6.68 7.34 1.36
N TYR A 126 -6.57 6.75 0.17
CA TYR A 126 -7.67 6.63 -0.78
C TYR A 126 -8.90 5.94 -0.14
N LEU A 127 -8.69 4.82 0.54
CA LEU A 127 -9.77 4.07 1.20
C LEU A 127 -10.39 4.82 2.39
N LEU A 128 -9.59 5.56 3.15
CA LEU A 128 -10.07 6.39 4.27
C LEU A 128 -10.95 7.56 3.79
N VAL A 129 -10.57 8.22 2.69
CA VAL A 129 -11.38 9.29 2.09
C VAL A 129 -12.67 8.71 1.50
N LYS A 130 -12.59 7.56 0.80
CA LYS A 130 -13.77 6.84 0.30
C LYS A 130 -14.71 6.42 1.43
N ALA A 131 -14.17 6.02 2.59
CA ALA A 131 -14.95 5.72 3.78
C ALA A 131 -15.51 6.96 4.50
N ARG A 132 -15.23 8.18 4.01
CA ARG A 132 -15.62 9.46 4.63
C ARG A 132 -15.18 9.51 6.10
N SER A 133 -13.92 9.15 6.33
CA SER A 133 -13.26 9.32 7.63
C SER A 133 -13.10 10.81 7.94
N ARG A 134 -13.17 11.17 9.23
CA ARG A 134 -12.96 12.54 9.73
C ARG A 134 -11.61 12.65 10.45
N LEU A 135 -10.76 11.63 10.32
CA LEU A 135 -9.45 11.57 10.98
C LEU A 135 -8.47 12.52 10.29
N GLN A 136 -8.57 13.81 10.62
CA GLN A 136 -7.74 14.88 10.07
C GLN A 136 -6.23 14.60 10.24
N ALA A 137 -5.83 13.98 11.35
CA ALA A 137 -4.45 13.59 11.59
C ALA A 137 -3.92 12.62 10.51
N PHE A 138 -4.68 11.60 10.13
CA PHE A 138 -4.27 10.65 9.09
C PHE A 138 -4.19 11.31 7.71
N HIS A 139 -5.08 12.26 7.41
CA HIS A 139 -5.02 13.02 6.16
C HIS A 139 -3.76 13.87 6.03
N ARG A 140 -3.15 14.27 7.15
CA ARG A 140 -1.87 15.01 7.18
C ARG A 140 -0.65 14.09 7.25
N ILE A 141 -0.72 13.02 8.05
CA ILE A 141 0.42 12.11 8.30
C ILE A 141 0.69 11.21 7.09
N LEU A 142 -0.33 10.69 6.42
CA LEU A 142 -0.13 9.73 5.32
C LEU A 142 0.68 10.28 4.14
N PRO A 143 0.42 11.52 3.64
CA PRO A 143 1.29 12.12 2.62
C PRO A 143 2.73 12.32 3.09
N VAL A 144 2.95 12.64 4.37
CA VAL A 144 4.30 12.78 4.96
C VAL A 144 5.02 11.44 5.00
N VAL A 145 4.33 10.36 5.41
CA VAL A 145 4.85 8.99 5.33
C VAL A 145 5.20 8.64 3.87
N GLY A 146 4.38 9.09 2.92
CA GLY A 146 4.66 8.96 1.48
C GLY A 146 5.97 9.62 1.04
N ILE A 147 6.25 10.82 1.52
CA ILE A 147 7.53 11.52 1.23
C ILE A 147 8.71 10.72 1.78
N PHE A 148 8.65 10.27 3.04
CA PHE A 148 9.71 9.45 3.62
C PHE A 148 9.87 8.12 2.88
N ALA A 149 8.77 7.48 2.46
CA ALA A 149 8.81 6.25 1.70
C ALA A 149 9.42 6.46 0.30
N ALA A 150 9.13 7.59 -0.36
CA ALA A 150 9.77 7.98 -1.61
C ALA A 150 11.28 8.20 -1.46
N MET A 151 11.71 8.87 -0.37
CA MET A 151 13.14 9.02 -0.04
C MET A 151 13.81 7.66 0.21
N MET A 152 13.14 6.77 0.94
CA MET A 152 13.62 5.42 1.20
C MET A 152 13.74 4.62 -0.09
N MET A 153 12.74 4.69 -0.97
CA MET A 153 12.78 4.05 -2.29
C MET A 153 13.94 4.56 -3.15
N ALA A 154 14.18 5.87 -3.17
CA ALA A 154 15.31 6.46 -3.88
C ALA A 154 16.66 5.97 -3.33
N LEU A 155 16.80 5.89 -2.00
CA LEU A 155 17.98 5.32 -1.34
C LEU A 155 18.18 3.85 -1.71
N MET A 156 17.12 3.04 -1.68
CA MET A 156 17.21 1.63 -2.05
C MET A 156 17.59 1.45 -3.51
N LEU A 157 17.05 2.25 -4.43
CA LEU A 157 17.47 2.24 -5.84
C LEU A 157 18.95 2.60 -6.01
N ALA A 158 19.42 3.63 -5.32
CA ALA A 158 20.82 4.05 -5.37
C ALA A 158 21.76 2.93 -4.89
N VAL A 159 21.46 2.34 -3.72
CA VAL A 159 22.23 1.22 -3.16
C VAL A 159 22.19 0.02 -4.10
N SER A 160 21.02 -0.34 -4.60
CA SER A 160 20.84 -1.48 -5.52
C SER A 160 21.64 -1.30 -6.81
N SER A 161 21.63 -0.10 -7.38
CA SER A 161 22.39 0.22 -8.60
C SER A 161 23.91 0.21 -8.38
N ALA A 162 24.38 0.59 -7.20
CA ALA A 162 25.80 0.60 -6.85
C ALA A 162 26.39 -0.79 -6.61
N MET A 163 25.54 -1.81 -6.42
CA MET A 163 25.97 -3.21 -6.28
C MET A 163 26.12 -3.91 -7.64
N LEU A 164 25.75 -3.26 -8.75
CA LEU A 164 25.85 -3.81 -10.10
C LEU A 164 27.14 -3.37 -10.79
N PRO A 165 27.65 -4.15 -11.76
CA PRO A 165 28.75 -3.72 -12.63
C PRO A 165 28.41 -2.42 -13.39
N ASP A 166 29.42 -1.59 -13.68
CA ASP A 166 29.25 -0.26 -14.30
C ASP A 166 28.43 -0.28 -15.61
N GLN A 167 28.59 -1.34 -16.41
CA GLN A 167 27.87 -1.47 -17.67
C GLN A 167 26.37 -1.72 -17.47
N GLU A 168 26.00 -2.48 -16.43
CA GLU A 168 24.61 -2.77 -16.08
C GLU A 168 23.96 -1.56 -15.39
N SER A 169 24.68 -0.89 -14.49
CA SER A 169 24.18 0.31 -13.80
C SER A 169 23.91 1.46 -14.78
N ALA A 170 24.77 1.63 -15.80
CA ALA A 170 24.56 2.62 -16.87
C ALA A 170 23.26 2.36 -17.65
N ALA A 171 22.88 1.10 -17.87
CA ALA A 171 21.64 0.74 -18.55
C ALA A 171 20.39 1.07 -17.72
N LEU A 172 20.50 1.15 -16.39
CA LEU A 172 19.38 1.43 -15.48
C LEU A 172 19.07 2.92 -15.29
N VAL A 173 19.99 3.82 -15.67
CA VAL A 173 19.87 5.26 -15.40
C VAL A 173 18.54 5.83 -15.87
N SER A 174 18.11 5.53 -17.10
CA SER A 174 16.84 6.02 -17.65
C SER A 174 15.63 5.52 -16.86
N THR A 175 15.64 4.25 -16.46
CA THR A 175 14.56 3.62 -15.68
C THR A 175 14.49 4.20 -14.26
N ILE A 176 15.64 4.43 -13.62
CA ILE A 176 15.71 5.06 -12.31
C ILE A 176 15.21 6.50 -12.38
N LEU A 177 15.67 7.30 -13.35
CA LEU A 177 15.20 8.68 -13.52
C LEU A 177 13.69 8.74 -13.80
N THR A 178 13.16 7.85 -14.64
CA THR A 178 11.74 7.78 -14.96
C THR A 178 10.91 7.43 -13.71
N SER A 179 11.31 6.41 -12.96
CA SER A 179 10.60 6.01 -11.74
C SER A 179 10.66 7.11 -10.67
N LEU A 180 11.82 7.72 -10.42
CA LEU A 180 11.96 8.82 -9.46
C LEU A 180 11.15 10.06 -9.88
N GLY A 181 11.16 10.42 -11.17
CA GLY A 181 10.34 11.51 -11.69
C GLY A 181 8.84 11.28 -11.48
N LEU A 182 8.38 10.05 -11.72
CA LEU A 182 6.99 9.67 -11.46
C LEU A 182 6.65 9.62 -9.96
N VAL A 183 7.57 9.14 -9.11
CA VAL A 183 7.38 9.19 -7.64
C VAL A 183 7.21 10.63 -7.18
N LEU A 184 8.09 11.54 -7.62
CA LEU A 184 8.00 12.96 -7.28
C LEU A 184 6.67 13.55 -7.75
N LEU A 185 6.26 13.29 -9.01
CA LEU A 185 4.98 13.73 -9.53
C LEU A 185 3.81 13.19 -8.71
N GLY A 186 3.82 11.88 -8.42
CA GLY A 186 2.77 11.21 -7.65
C GLY A 186 2.66 11.76 -6.22
N VAL A 187 3.78 11.97 -5.53
CA VAL A 187 3.82 12.58 -4.19
C VAL A 187 3.35 14.04 -4.23
N CYS A 188 3.72 14.82 -5.25
CA CYS A 188 3.23 16.19 -5.43
C CYS A 188 1.71 16.24 -5.63
N ILE A 189 1.16 15.38 -6.51
CA ILE A 189 -0.30 15.26 -6.70
C ILE A 189 -0.96 14.83 -5.39
N TRP A 190 -0.35 13.89 -4.67
CA TRP A 190 -0.87 13.41 -3.39
C TRP A 190 -0.90 14.50 -2.33
N ALA A 191 0.20 15.20 -2.11
CA ALA A 191 0.34 16.26 -1.11
C ALA A 191 -0.36 17.59 -1.52
N MET A 192 -0.87 17.70 -2.75
CA MET A 192 -1.48 18.93 -3.25
C MET A 192 -2.64 19.44 -2.39
N HIS A 193 -3.40 18.55 -1.75
CA HIS A 193 -4.50 18.98 -0.88
C HIS A 193 -4.00 19.61 0.44
N LEU A 194 -2.82 19.21 0.94
CA LEU A 194 -2.17 19.88 2.08
C LEU A 194 -1.74 21.29 1.69
N MET A 195 -1.11 21.43 0.52
CA MET A 195 -0.62 22.72 0.02
C MET A 195 -1.77 23.70 -0.23
N ARG A 196 -2.88 23.22 -0.77
CA ARG A 196 -4.09 24.02 -1.03
C ARG A 196 -4.99 24.19 0.20
N GLN A 197 -4.65 23.56 1.33
CA GLN A 197 -5.47 23.54 2.54
C GLN A 197 -6.92 23.09 2.29
N THR A 198 -7.11 22.20 1.32
CA THR A 198 -8.42 21.64 0.96
C THR A 198 -8.59 20.23 1.49
N PRO A 199 -9.85 19.78 1.69
CA PRO A 199 -10.09 18.37 2.02
C PRO A 199 -9.61 17.47 0.87
N PRO A 200 -9.01 16.31 1.17
CA PRO A 200 -8.55 15.38 0.14
C PRO A 200 -9.74 14.83 -0.65
N HIS A 201 -9.61 14.80 -1.99
CA HIS A 201 -10.64 14.30 -2.89
C HIS A 201 -10.28 12.91 -3.45
N VAL A 202 -11.28 12.04 -3.62
CA VAL A 202 -11.10 10.65 -4.08
C VAL A 202 -10.42 10.59 -5.45
N ALA A 203 -10.80 11.46 -6.39
CA ALA A 203 -10.23 11.47 -7.74
C ALA A 203 -8.73 11.83 -7.73
N GLN A 204 -8.33 12.86 -6.96
CA GLN A 204 -6.93 13.25 -6.82
C GLN A 204 -6.09 12.10 -6.22
N LEU A 205 -6.61 11.46 -5.17
CA LEU A 205 -5.94 10.30 -4.56
C LEU A 205 -5.90 9.09 -5.50
N GLY A 206 -6.90 8.91 -6.36
CA GLY A 206 -6.92 7.88 -7.39
C GLY A 206 -5.83 8.12 -8.44
N VAL A 207 -5.67 9.35 -8.91
CA VAL A 207 -4.58 9.72 -9.85
C VAL A 207 -3.22 9.52 -9.19
N ALA A 208 -3.04 10.02 -7.96
CA ALA A 208 -1.80 9.81 -7.21
C ALA A 208 -1.48 8.32 -7.04
N PHE A 209 -2.47 7.50 -6.68
CA PHE A 209 -2.32 6.05 -6.57
C PHE A 209 -1.84 5.42 -7.89
N CYS A 210 -2.48 5.74 -9.02
CA CYS A 210 -2.07 5.20 -10.32
C CYS A 210 -0.65 5.61 -10.70
N VAL A 211 -0.27 6.88 -10.50
CA VAL A 211 1.08 7.36 -10.80
C VAL A 211 2.12 6.68 -9.92
N LEU A 212 1.88 6.59 -8.61
CA LEU A 212 2.80 5.94 -7.66
C LEU A 212 2.89 4.43 -7.90
N LEU A 213 1.80 3.76 -8.27
CA LEU A 213 1.81 2.35 -8.62
C LEU A 213 2.68 2.09 -9.87
N SER A 214 2.52 2.91 -10.91
CA SER A 214 3.35 2.85 -12.11
C SER A 214 4.82 3.12 -11.80
N ALA A 215 5.11 4.16 -11.01
CA ALA A 215 6.46 4.49 -10.60
C ALA A 215 7.14 3.33 -9.85
N SER A 216 6.42 2.70 -8.94
CA SER A 216 6.88 1.55 -8.14
C SER A 216 7.13 0.31 -9.00
N THR A 217 6.26 0.07 -9.98
CA THR A 217 6.41 -1.04 -10.94
C THR A 217 7.65 -0.84 -11.81
N ILE A 218 7.86 0.37 -12.33
CA ILE A 218 9.03 0.70 -13.15
C ILE A 218 10.33 0.58 -12.34
N ALA A 219 10.30 0.95 -11.06
CA ALA A 219 11.47 0.88 -10.19
C ALA A 219 11.88 -0.55 -9.82
N ILE A 220 10.93 -1.45 -9.61
CA ILE A 220 11.23 -2.84 -9.24
C ILE A 220 11.56 -3.70 -10.46
N ALA A 221 10.97 -3.40 -11.61
CA ALA A 221 11.11 -4.22 -12.83
C ALA A 221 12.55 -4.61 -13.22
N PRO A 222 13.60 -3.78 -13.03
CA PRO A 222 14.96 -4.15 -13.44
C PRO A 222 15.69 -5.08 -12.46
N PHE A 223 15.15 -5.29 -11.26
CA PHE A 223 15.77 -6.10 -10.21
C PHE A 223 15.07 -7.45 -10.00
N MET A 224 14.05 -7.73 -10.82
CA MET A 224 13.34 -9.02 -10.92
C MET A 224 13.66 -9.68 -12.24
#